data_AF-A0A1W6AHG4-F1
#
_entry.id   AF-A0A1W6AHG4-F1
#
_cell.length_a   1.000
_cell.length_b   1.000
_cell.length_c   1.000
_cell.angle_alpha   90.00
_cell.angle_beta   90.00
_cell.angle_gamma   90.00
#
_symmetry.space_group_name_H-M   'P 1'
#
loop_
_entity.id
_entity.type
_entity.pdbx_description
1 polymer ?
#
loop_
_entity_poly.entity_id
_entity_poly.type
_entity_poly.pdbx_seq_one_letter_code
_entity_poly.pdbx_strand_id
1 'polypeptide(L)' 'MPRLGTDLEKKNYTIAAQQRKYKKKSRRNMYVALEDLDLVFDESEVIRLQEMWKENKNIIEIAKELGRHQLEIAALIMD' A
#
# COMPACT_ATOMS: atom_id res chain seq x y z
N MET A 1 14.98 31.94 28.69
CA MET A 1 15.68 30.80 28.07
C MET A 1 14.63 29.74 27.72
N PRO A 2 14.55 29.27 26.46
CA PRO A 2 13.60 28.22 26.14
C PRO A 2 14.11 26.92 26.78
N ARG A 3 13.25 26.26 27.55
CA ARG A 3 13.56 25.02 28.25
C ARG A 3 13.95 23.99 27.19
N LEU A 4 15.18 23.48 27.27
CA LEU A 4 15.63 22.34 26.47
C LEU A 4 14.67 21.19 26.78
N GLY A 5 13.79 20.91 25.82
CA GLY A 5 12.88 19.78 25.85
C GLY A 5 13.64 18.51 26.20
N THR A 6 12.95 17.61 26.90
CA THR A 6 13.48 16.30 27.28
C THR A 6 14.12 15.59 26.08
N ASP A 7 15.07 14.67 26.30
CA ASP A 7 15.73 13.97 25.19
C ASP A 7 14.74 13.23 24.26
N LEU A 8 13.56 12.89 24.80
CA LEU A 8 12.43 12.37 24.04
C LEU A 8 11.86 13.40 23.04
N GLU A 9 11.71 14.66 23.44
CA GLU A 9 11.26 15.74 22.56
C GLU A 9 12.27 16.01 21.44
N LYS A 10 13.57 15.97 21.74
CA LYS A 10 14.62 16.10 20.72
C LYS A 10 14.58 14.95 19.72
N LYS A 11 14.44 13.70 20.18
CA LYS A 11 14.27 12.53 19.30
C LYS A 11 13.03 12.66 18.41
N ASN A 12 11.90 13.04 18.99
CA ASN A 12 10.64 13.22 18.25
C ASN A 12 10.76 14.32 17.19
N TYR A 13 11.41 15.44 17.53
CA TYR A 13 11.69 16.52 16.58
C TYR A 13 12.58 16.05 15.42
N THR A 14 13.65 15.30 15.69
CA THR A 14 14.54 14.76 14.64
C THR A 14 13.81 13.76 13.74
N ILE A 15 12.99 12.87 14.31
CA ILE A 15 12.16 11.93 13.53
C ILE A 15 11.19 12.69 12.63
N ALA A 16 10.49 13.70 13.16
CA ALA A 16 9.56 14.52 12.40
C ALA A 16 10.26 15.32 11.29
N ALA A 17 11.45 15.87 11.55
CA ALA A 17 12.25 16.58 10.55
C ALA A 17 12.70 15.66 9.41
N GLN A 18 13.15 14.44 9.73
CA GLN A 18 13.47 13.43 8.72
C GLN A 18 12.23 13.01 7.92
N GLN A 19 11.10 12.76 8.58
CA GLN A 19 9.85 12.44 7.89
C GLN A 19 9.45 13.58 6.93
N ARG A 20 9.49 14.84 7.34
CA ARG A 20 9.17 15.97 6.44
C ARG A 20 10.15 16.10 5.27
N LYS A 21 11.45 15.84 5.50
CA LYS A 21 12.49 15.96 4.47
C LYS A 21 12.40 14.85 3.41
N TYR A 22 12.12 13.63 3.83
CA TYR A 22 12.21 12.44 2.96
C TYR A 22 10.84 11.86 2.55
N LYS A 23 9.78 12.06 3.33
CA LYS A 23 8.43 11.55 3.05
C LYS A 23 7.65 12.56 2.19
N LYS A 24 8.05 12.70 0.92
CA LYS A 24 7.44 13.61 -0.07
C LYS A 24 6.04 13.19 -0.54
N LYS A 25 5.67 11.91 -0.35
CA LYS A 25 4.34 11.36 -0.67
C LYS A 25 3.78 10.64 0.56
N SER A 26 2.45 10.61 0.69
CA SER A 26 1.80 9.78 1.69
C SER A 26 2.20 8.31 1.49
N ARG A 27 2.38 7.57 2.59
CA ARG A 27 2.59 6.13 2.51
C ARG A 27 1.30 5.52 1.97
N ARG A 28 1.40 4.77 0.88
CA ARG A 28 0.29 3.95 0.41
C ARG A 28 0.21 2.71 1.29
N ASN A 29 -1.00 2.30 1.61
CA ASN A 29 -1.24 1.05 2.27
C ASN A 29 -1.02 -0.06 1.24
N MET A 30 -0.17 -1.02 1.59
CA MET A 30 0.12 -2.15 0.73
C MET A 30 -0.55 -3.39 1.34
N TYR A 31 -1.23 -4.14 0.49
CA TYR A 31 -1.72 -5.47 0.76
C TYR A 31 -0.70 -6.47 0.21
N VAL A 32 -0.21 -7.37 1.05
CA VAL A 32 0.66 -8.47 0.61
C VAL A 32 -0.22 -9.70 0.54
N ALA A 33 -0.50 -10.16 -0.68
CA ALA A 33 -1.23 -11.41 -0.90
C ALA A 33 -0.21 -12.54 -1.04
N LEU A 34 -0.53 -13.73 -0.54
CA LEU A 34 0.34 -14.91 -0.65
C LEU A 34 1.81 -14.59 -0.34
N GLU A 35 2.15 -14.37 0.94
CA GLU A 35 3.50 -13.94 1.38
C GLU A 35 4.65 -14.77 0.76
N ASP A 36 4.43 -16.06 0.50
CA ASP A 36 5.40 -16.97 -0.14
C ASP A 36 5.72 -16.63 -1.62
N LEU A 37 4.82 -15.91 -2.31
CA LEU A 37 4.94 -15.50 -3.72
C LEU A 37 5.33 -14.02 -3.87
N ASP A 38 5.51 -13.29 -2.76
CA ASP A 38 5.87 -11.86 -2.72
C ASP A 38 4.97 -10.96 -3.59
N LEU A 39 3.67 -11.29 -3.65
CA LEU A 39 2.69 -10.51 -4.42
C LEU A 39 2.23 -9.29 -3.63
N VAL A 40 2.71 -8.13 -4.03
CA VAL A 40 2.37 -6.85 -3.40
C VAL A 40 1.36 -6.08 -4.25
N PHE A 41 0.26 -5.72 -3.63
CA PHE A 41 -0.81 -4.89 -4.18
C PHE A 41 -0.95 -3.59 -3.39
N ASP A 42 -1.29 -2.53 -4.09
CA ASP A 42 -1.77 -1.31 -3.44
C ASP A 42 -3.19 -1.54 -2.92
N GLU A 43 -3.55 -0.98 -1.77
CA GLU A 43 -4.93 -1.04 -1.27
C GLU A 43 -5.94 -0.50 -2.31
N SER A 44 -5.54 0.49 -3.12
CA SER A 44 -6.34 1.01 -4.23
C SER A 44 -6.61 -0.05 -5.30
N GLU A 45 -5.62 -0.91 -5.61
CA GLU A 45 -5.76 -2.01 -6.57
C GLU A 45 -6.72 -3.08 -6.03
N VAL A 46 -6.61 -3.42 -4.74
CA VAL A 46 -7.49 -4.40 -4.08
C VAL A 46 -8.94 -3.92 -4.06
N ILE A 47 -9.19 -2.67 -3.68
CA ILE A 47 -10.53 -2.08 -3.69
C ILE A 47 -11.11 -2.12 -5.10
N ARG A 48 -10.32 -1.75 -6.11
CA ARG A 48 -10.77 -1.75 -7.50
C ARG A 48 -11.08 -3.14 -8.02
N LEU A 49 -10.26 -4.13 -7.66
CA LEU A 49 -10.51 -5.53 -7.96
C LEU A 49 -11.83 -6.00 -7.35
N GLN A 50 -12.10 -5.69 -6.08
CA GLN A 50 -13.34 -6.08 -5.42
C GLN A 50 -14.57 -5.42 -6.05
N GLU A 51 -14.50 -4.16 -6.46
CA GLU A 51 -15.57 -3.50 -7.22
C GLU A 51 -15.86 -4.24 -8.53
N MET A 52 -14.82 -4.50 -9.33
CA MET A 52 -14.98 -5.18 -10.62
C MET A 52 -15.44 -6.63 -10.48
N TRP A 53 -15.00 -7.32 -9.42
CA TRP A 53 -15.43 -8.68 -9.11
C TRP A 53 -16.92 -8.73 -8.77
N LYS A 54 -17.41 -7.76 -7.98
CA LYS A 54 -18.86 -7.62 -7.69
C LYS A 54 -19.69 -7.29 -8.93
N GLU A 55 -19.09 -6.63 -9.93
CA GLU A 55 -19.69 -6.37 -11.24
C GLU A 55 -19.67 -7.60 -12.17
N ASN A 56 -19.23 -8.78 -11.69
CA ASN A 56 -19.08 -10.01 -12.49
C ASN A 56 -18.14 -9.86 -13.70
N LYS A 57 -17.15 -8.95 -13.62
CA LYS A 57 -16.14 -8.80 -14.68
C LYS A 57 -15.21 -10.00 -14.72
N ASN A 58 -14.72 -10.32 -15.91
CA ASN A 58 -13.80 -11.44 -16.09
C ASN A 58 -12.43 -11.10 -15.51
N ILE A 59 -11.75 -12.10 -14.93
CA ILE A 59 -10.35 -12.01 -14.46
C ILE A 59 -9.43 -11.41 -15.53
N ILE A 60 -9.63 -11.73 -16.81
CA ILE A 60 -8.85 -11.19 -17.92
C ILE A 60 -9.05 -9.68 -18.07
N GLU A 61 -10.27 -9.18 -17.87
CA GLU A 61 -10.59 -7.76 -17.95
C GLU A 61 -10.03 -7.00 -16.75
N ILE A 62 -10.15 -7.58 -15.56
CA ILE A 62 -9.58 -7.03 -14.32
C ILE A 62 -8.06 -6.94 -14.41
N ALA A 63 -7.39 -7.99 -14.92
CA ALA A 63 -5.95 -8.01 -15.14
C ALA A 63 -5.50 -6.92 -16.12
N LYS A 64 -6.24 -6.70 -17.21
CA LYS A 64 -5.96 -5.63 -18.16
C LYS A 64 -6.11 -4.24 -17.55
N GLU A 65 -7.16 -4.02 -16.77
CA GLU A 65 -7.43 -2.74 -16.10
C GLU A 65 -6.33 -2.41 -15.07
N LEU A 66 -5.94 -3.39 -14.27
CA LEU A 66 -4.91 -3.23 -13.24
C LEU A 66 -3.48 -3.29 -13.80
N GLY A 67 -3.30 -3.66 -15.08
CA GLY A 67 -1.98 -3.82 -15.70
C GLY A 67 -1.15 -4.97 -15.10
N ARG A 68 -1.83 -6.00 -14.59
CA ARG A 68 -1.26 -7.13 -13.84
C ARG A 68 -1.43 -8.45 -14.59
N HIS A 69 -0.67 -9.47 -14.20
CA HIS A 69 -0.85 -10.80 -14.79
C HIS A 69 -2.12 -11.48 -14.26
N GLN A 70 -2.78 -12.29 -15.10
CA GLN A 70 -4.04 -12.98 -14.74
C GLN A 70 -3.89 -13.89 -13.51
N LEU A 71 -2.73 -14.53 -13.35
CA LEU A 71 -2.43 -15.38 -12.20
C LEU A 71 -2.31 -14.59 -10.90
N GLU A 72 -1.80 -13.36 -10.94
CA GLU A 72 -1.73 -12.49 -9.75
C GLU A 72 -3.14 -12.11 -9.29
N ILE A 73 -4.02 -11.79 -10.24
CA ILE A 73 -5.42 -11.49 -9.97
C ILE A 73 -6.15 -12.72 -9.43
N ALA A 74 -5.94 -13.90 -10.02
CA ALA A 74 -6.54 -15.14 -9.54
C ALA A 74 -6.05 -15.50 -8.12
N ALA A 75 -4.75 -15.33 -7.85
CA ALA A 75 -4.17 -15.48 -6.52
C ALA A 75 -4.84 -14.56 -5.50
N LEU A 76 -5.00 -13.27 -5.83
CA LEU A 76 -5.63 -12.29 -4.96
C LEU A 76 -7.13 -12.55 -4.71
N ILE A 77 -7.83 -13.21 -5.65
CA ILE A 77 -9.24 -13.61 -5.47
C ILE A 77 -9.36 -14.88 -4.62
N MET A 78 -8.37 -15.77 -4.70
CA MET A 78 -8.34 -17.03 -3.96
C MET A 78 -7.93 -16.87 -2.49
N ASP A 79 -7.17 -15.82 -2.18
CA ASP A 79 -6.74 -15.43 -0.83
C ASP A 79 -7.91 -14.83 -0.02
#